data_AF-A0A7C5SC53-F1
#
_entry.id   AF-A0A7C5SC53-F1
#
_cell.length_a   1.000
_cell.length_b   1.000
_cell.length_c   1.000
_cell.angle_alpha   90.00
_cell.angle_beta   90.00
_cell.angle_gamma   90.00
#
_symmetry.space_group_name_H-M   'P 1'
#
loop_
_entity.id
_entity.type
_entity.pdbx_description
1 polymer ?
#
loop_
_entity_poly.entity_id
_entity_poly.type
_entity_poly.pdbx_seq_one_letter_code
_entity_poly.pdbx_strand_id
1 'polypeptide(L)' 'MGKVTGFLEIARKAPGYQPVDERIRHWREFVIPLREEEVTDQAARCMDCGVPHCHTACPVNNQIPDWND' A
#
# COMPACT_ATOMS: atom_id res chain seq x y z
N MET A 1 3.56 12.81 -7.31
CA MET A 1 3.48 11.76 -8.33
C MET A 1 4.70 10.89 -8.18
N GLY A 2 4.49 9.61 -7.93
CA GLY A 2 5.56 8.65 -7.66
C GLY A 2 6.63 8.64 -8.75
N LYS A 3 7.83 8.20 -8.40
CA LYS A 3 8.88 7.99 -9.41
C LYS A 3 8.37 6.97 -10.43
N VAL A 4 8.41 7.28 -11.73
CA VAL A 4 7.93 6.38 -12.81
C VAL A 4 8.57 4.98 -12.74
N THR A 5 9.82 4.89 -12.28
CA THR A 5 10.57 3.64 -12.06
C THR A 5 10.51 3.12 -10.62
N GLY A 6 9.71 3.73 -9.74
CA GLY A 6 9.63 3.36 -8.33
C GLY A 6 9.25 1.90 -8.11
N PHE A 7 8.42 1.34 -8.99
CA PHE A 7 8.06 -0.09 -8.94
C PHE A 7 9.24 -1.06 -9.19
N LEU A 8 10.29 -0.60 -9.90
CA LEU A 8 11.51 -1.36 -10.19
C LEU A 8 12.54 -1.24 -9.06
N GLU A 9 12.58 -0.09 -8.40
CA GLU A 9 13.64 0.26 -7.43
C GLU A 9 13.25 -0.04 -5.99
N ILE A 10 11.97 0.13 -5.65
CA ILE A 10 11.46 -0.04 -4.29
C ILE A 10 10.86 -1.44 -4.19
N ALA A 11 11.33 -2.32 -3.32
CA ALA A 11 10.67 -3.61 -3.13
C ALA A 11 9.28 -3.45 -2.50
N ARG A 12 8.33 -4.31 -2.89
CA ARG A 12 7.01 -4.33 -2.24
C ARG A 12 7.18 -4.73 -0.78
N LYS A 13 6.64 -3.93 0.13
CA LYS A 13 6.62 -4.20 1.57
C LYS A 13 5.18 -4.24 2.06
N ALA A 14 4.82 -5.33 2.76
CA ALA A 14 3.52 -5.45 3.41
C ALA A 14 3.62 -5.03 4.88
N PRO A 15 2.52 -4.55 5.49
CA PRO A 15 2.41 -4.42 6.93
C PRO A 15 2.75 -5.74 7.64
N GLY A 16 3.34 -5.63 8.82
CA GLY A 16 3.60 -6.78 9.67
C GLY A 16 2.37 -7.21 10.46
N TYR A 17 2.53 -8.25 11.27
CA TYR A 17 1.54 -8.67 12.24
C TYR A 17 2.21 -8.92 13.58
N GLN A 18 1.51 -8.66 14.68
CA GLN A 18 1.94 -9.13 15.99
C GLN A 18 2.07 -10.66 15.99
N PRO A 19 2.96 -11.22 16.84
CA PRO A 19 3.11 -12.66 16.99
C PRO A 19 1.78 -13.37 17.24
N VAL A 20 1.66 -14.60 16.73
CA VAL A 20 0.40 -15.37 16.81
C VAL A 20 -0.01 -15.59 18.26
N ASP A 21 0.93 -15.95 19.11
CA ASP A 21 0.72 -16.23 20.52
C ASP A 21 0.27 -14.99 21.33
N GLU A 22 0.58 -13.79 20.86
CA GLU A 22 0.07 -12.52 21.40
C GLU A 22 -1.34 -12.21 20.88
N ARG A 23 -1.53 -12.21 19.54
CA ARG A 23 -2.78 -11.74 18.92
C ARG A 23 -4.00 -12.64 19.16
N ILE A 24 -3.80 -13.92 19.51
CA ILE A 24 -4.92 -14.81 19.87
C ILE A 24 -5.49 -14.55 21.28
N ARG A 25 -4.84 -13.70 22.08
CA ARG A 25 -5.28 -13.40 23.46
C ARG A 25 -6.25 -12.24 23.55
N HIS A 26 -6.53 -11.57 22.43
CA HIS A 26 -7.41 -10.40 22.40
C HIS A 26 -8.12 -10.24 21.05
N TRP A 27 -9.10 -9.34 21.03
CA TRP A 27 -9.88 -8.99 19.83
C TRP A 27 -9.52 -7.62 19.23
N ARG A 28 -8.38 -7.05 19.66
CA ARG A 28 -7.86 -5.78 19.14
C ARG A 28 -7.11 -6.00 17.82
N GLU A 29 -6.96 -4.92 17.05
CA GLU A 29 -6.13 -4.88 15.85
C GLU A 29 -4.69 -5.34 16.16
N PHE A 30 -4.11 -6.11 15.24
CA PHE A 30 -2.78 -6.72 15.38
C PHE A 30 -1.89 -6.49 14.16
N VAL A 31 -2.40 -5.85 13.10
CA VAL A 31 -1.61 -5.38 11.97
C VAL A 31 -0.65 -4.30 12.48
N ILE A 32 0.63 -4.49 12.19
CA ILE A 32 1.67 -3.50 12.48
C ILE A 32 1.80 -2.63 11.23
N PRO A 33 1.34 -1.36 11.27
CA PRO A 33 1.39 -0.48 10.11
C PRO A 33 2.84 -0.22 9.69
N LEU A 34 3.02 0.08 8.40
CA LEU A 34 4.27 0.63 7.90
C LEU A 34 4.52 2.01 8.52
N ARG A 35 5.79 2.39 8.66
CA ARG A 35 6.14 3.77 9.02
C ARG A 35 5.72 4.70 7.87
N GLU A 36 5.49 5.97 8.16
CA GLU A 36 5.05 6.95 7.16
C GLU A 36 5.97 6.97 5.92
N GLU A 37 7.29 7.02 6.12
CA GLU A 37 8.28 6.95 5.04
C GLU A 37 8.12 5.70 4.16
N GLU A 38 7.82 4.55 4.78
CA GLU A 38 7.64 3.29 4.06
C GLU A 38 6.32 3.27 3.30
N VAL A 39 5.28 3.94 3.82
CA VAL A 39 4.02 4.14 3.10
C VAL A 39 4.24 5.02 1.88
N THR A 40 4.98 6.12 2.03
CA THR A 40 5.37 6.99 0.90
C THR A 40 6.17 6.22 -0.14
N ASP A 41 7.14 5.39 0.26
CA ASP A 41 7.88 4.52 -0.66
C ASP A 41 6.94 3.55 -1.41
N GLN A 42 5.93 2.98 -0.74
CA GLN A 42 4.97 2.10 -1.40
C GLN A 42 4.02 2.86 -2.34
N ALA A 43 3.62 4.09 -2.01
CA ALA A 43 2.81 4.95 -2.88
C ALA A 43 3.58 5.33 -4.16
N ALA A 44 4.87 5.63 -4.03
CA ALA A 44 5.78 5.93 -5.13
C ALA A 44 6.01 4.76 -6.11
N ARG A 45 5.52 3.54 -5.80
CA ARG A 45 5.49 2.40 -6.73
C ARG A 45 4.36 2.49 -7.77
N CYS A 46 3.41 3.42 -7.63
CA CYS A 46 2.39 3.66 -8.65
C CYS A 46 3.06 4.02 -9.98
N MET A 47 2.64 3.38 -11.08
CA MET A 47 3.24 3.60 -12.40
C MET A 47 2.56 4.72 -13.21
N ASP A 48 1.49 5.31 -12.68
CA ASP A 48 0.61 6.24 -13.40
C ASP A 48 0.29 5.74 -14.84
N CYS A 49 -0.34 4.55 -14.90
CA CYS A 49 -0.39 3.71 -16.09
C CYS A 49 -1.14 4.30 -17.32
N GLY A 50 -1.75 5.48 -17.21
CA GLY A 50 -2.63 6.09 -18.23
C GLY A 50 -4.00 5.41 -18.38
N VAL A 51 -4.06 4.07 -18.33
CA VAL A 51 -5.31 3.28 -18.26
C VAL A 51 -5.34 2.55 -16.90
N PRO A 52 -5.83 3.20 -15.83
CA PRO A 52 -5.74 2.67 -14.47
C PRO A 52 -6.77 1.56 -14.23
N HIS A 53 -6.35 0.31 -14.37
CA HIS A 53 -7.17 -0.87 -14.07
C HIS A 53 -7.61 -0.93 -12.59
N CYS A 54 -6.87 -0.29 -11.69
CA CYS A 54 -7.24 -0.15 -10.29
C CYS A 54 -8.56 0.62 -10.08
N HIS A 55 -8.90 1.59 -10.95
CA HIS A 55 -10.17 2.33 -10.88
C HIS A 55 -11.35 1.43 -11.19
N THR A 56 -11.26 0.69 -12.29
CA THR A 56 -12.36 -0.13 -12.81
C THR A 56 -12.55 -1.42 -12.02
N ALA A 57 -11.49 -1.91 -11.37
CA ALA A 57 -11.56 -3.04 -10.44
C ALA A 57 -12.14 -2.64 -9.07
N CYS A 58 -12.11 -1.36 -8.71
CA CYS A 58 -12.70 -0.88 -7.46
C CYS A 58 -14.23 -0.71 -7.61
N PRO A 59 -15.07 -1.40 -6.82
CA PRO A 59 -16.53 -1.31 -6.97
C PRO A 59 -17.13 0.08 -6.72
N VAL A 60 -16.37 0.97 -6.10
CA VAL A 60 -16.78 2.35 -5.80
C VAL A 60 -16.00 3.39 -6.61
N ASN A 61 -15.24 2.96 -7.63
CA ASN A 61 -14.56 3.81 -8.60
C ASN A 61 -13.63 4.88 -7.99
N ASN A 62 -12.90 4.52 -6.93
CA ASN A 62 -11.88 5.36 -6.33
C ASN A 62 -10.80 5.78 -7.36
N GLN A 63 -10.41 7.07 -7.35
CA GLN A 63 -9.36 7.63 -8.21
C GLN A 63 -7.94 7.39 -7.67
N ILE A 64 -7.57 6.12 -7.50
CA ILE A 64 -6.41 5.67 -6.72
C ILE A 64 -5.05 6.35 -7.05
N PRO A 65 -4.65 6.57 -8.32
CA PRO A 65 -3.44 7.29 -8.70
C PRO A 65 -3.42 8.76 -8.26
N ASP A 66 -4.57 9.43 -8.12
CA ASP A 66 -4.63 10.87 -7.78
C ASP A 66 -4.08 11.17 -6.38
N TRP A 67 -3.98 10.16 -5.51
CA TRP A 67 -3.41 10.28 -4.17
C TRP A 67 -2.25 9.30 -3.91
N ASN A 68 -1.82 8.52 -4.91
CA ASN A 68 -0.64 7.66 -4.82
C ASN A 68 0.57 8.40 -5.42
N ASP A 69 1.03 9.40 -4.67
CA ASP A 69 2.21 10.19 -4.97
C ASP A 69 3.50 9.61 -4.39
#